data_AF-A0A7T3RFB2-F1
#
_entry.id   AF-A0A7T3RFB2-F1
#
_cell.length_a   1.000
_cell.length_b   1.000
_cell.length_c   1.000
_cell.angle_alpha   90.00
_cell.angle_beta   90.00
_cell.angle_gamma   90.00
#
_symmetry.space_group_name_H-M   'P 1'
#
loop_
_entity.id
_entity.type
_entity.pdbx_description
1 polymer ?
#
loop_
_entity_poly.entity_id
_entity_poly.type
_entity_poly.pdbx_seq_one_letter_code
_entity_poly.pdbx_strand_id
1 'polypeptide(L)'
;MKVLELKSISKEDGYIYYINKYKATAVVEFLTRRISFPISFTIEMNPFGKKTIDLDPLPREIDYPVVPLKKSLVEFIGKLSEQGSLP
;
A
#
# COMPACT_ATOMS: atom_id res chain seq x y z
N MET A 1 -6.59 -3.81 13.21
CA MET A 1 -6.01 -2.55 12.71
C MET A 1 -6.84 -2.11 11.52
N LYS A 2 -7.12 -0.80 11.40
CA LYS A 2 -7.95 -0.29 10.32
C LYS A 2 -7.14 0.71 9.50
N VAL A 3 -6.96 0.43 8.21
CA VAL A 3 -6.44 1.42 7.27
C VAL A 3 -7.59 2.37 6.96
N LEU A 4 -7.38 3.67 7.25
CA LEU A 4 -8.40 4.69 7.05
C LEU A 4 -8.35 5.22 5.62
N GLU A 5 -7.15 5.57 5.14
CA GLU A 5 -6.95 6.20 3.84
C GLU A 5 -5.48 6.11 3.40
N LEU A 6 -5.26 6.27 2.10
CA LEU A 6 -3.94 6.53 1.51
C LEU A 6 -3.96 7.95 0.92
N LYS A 7 -3.04 8.81 1.37
CA LYS A 7 -2.90 10.19 0.89
C LYS A 7 -1.75 10.34 -0.06
N SER A 8 -1.84 11.35 -0.93
CA SER A 8 -0.75 11.78 -1.81
C SER A 8 -0.18 10.63 -2.63
N ILE A 9 -1.07 9.76 -3.14
CA ILE A 9 -0.68 8.63 -3.97
C ILE A 9 -0.04 9.18 -5.24
N SER A 10 1.18 8.76 -5.51
CA SER A 10 1.92 9.11 -6.72
C SER A 10 2.49 7.84 -7.32
N LYS A 11 2.38 7.72 -8.64
CA LYS A 11 3.00 6.66 -9.41
C LYS A 11 4.44 7.05 -9.71
N GLU A 12 5.36 6.12 -9.54
CA GLU A 12 6.75 6.30 -9.93
C GLU A 12 6.95 5.81 -11.37
N ASP A 13 7.74 6.55 -12.13
CA ASP A 13 8.15 6.15 -13.47
C ASP A 13 9.01 4.89 -13.41
N GLY A 14 8.77 3.99 -14.36
CA GLY A 14 9.49 2.74 -14.47
C GLY A 14 9.53 2.25 -15.91
N TYR A 15 10.50 1.40 -16.19
CA TYR A 15 10.73 0.85 -17.54
C TYR A 15 10.04 -0.49 -17.77
N ILE A 16 9.38 -1.04 -16.75
CA ILE A 16 8.73 -2.36 -16.79
C ILE A 16 7.22 -2.17 -16.77
N TYR A 17 6.57 -2.34 -17.93
CA TYR A 17 5.16 -1.98 -18.13
C TYR A 17 4.16 -2.74 -17.25
N TYR A 18 4.47 -3.96 -16.83
CA TYR A 18 3.60 -4.78 -15.98
C TYR A 18 3.86 -4.56 -14.47
N ILE A 19 4.76 -3.63 -14.13
CA ILE A 19 5.10 -3.26 -12.75
C ILE A 19 4.74 -1.79 -12.55
N ASN A 20 3.83 -1.52 -11.62
CA ASN A 20 3.51 -0.16 -11.19
C ASN A 20 4.01 0.05 -9.77
N LYS A 21 4.87 1.05 -9.59
CA LYS A 21 5.39 1.45 -8.27
C LYS A 21 4.68 2.71 -7.80
N TYR A 22 4.37 2.75 -6.52
CA TYR A 22 3.62 3.83 -5.91
C TYR A 22 4.24 4.27 -4.60
N LYS A 23 4.14 5.58 -4.34
CA LYS A 23 4.42 6.21 -3.06
C LYS A 23 3.16 6.84 -2.53
N ALA A 24 2.90 6.67 -1.24
CA ALA A 24 1.74 7.24 -0.56
C ALA A 24 2.04 7.45 0.93
N THR A 25 1.17 8.21 1.59
CA THR A 25 1.14 8.28 3.06
C THR A 25 -0.05 7.47 3.55
N ALA A 26 0.22 6.38 4.27
CA ALA A 26 -0.83 5.57 4.88
C ALA A 26 -1.31 6.21 6.18
N VAL A 27 -2.62 6.34 6.34
CA VAL A 27 -3.24 6.75 7.60
C VAL A 27 -3.96 5.55 8.19
N VAL A 28 -3.55 5.15 9.39
CA VAL A 28 -4.09 3.97 10.07
C VAL A 28 -4.60 4.32 11.46
N GLU A 29 -5.62 3.59 11.88
CA GLU A 29 -6.19 3.65 13.21
C GLU A 29 -5.79 2.41 14.01
N PHE A 30 -5.19 2.68 15.17
CA PHE A 30 -4.83 1.67 16.15
C PHE A 30 -5.28 2.11 17.54
N LEU A 31 -6.16 1.32 18.16
CA LEU A 31 -6.85 1.68 19.40
C LEU A 31 -7.55 3.04 19.23
N THR A 32 -7.03 4.08 19.87
CA THR A 32 -7.57 5.45 19.82
C THR A 32 -6.62 6.44 19.12
N ARG A 33 -5.51 5.94 18.54
CA ARG A 33 -4.51 6.78 17.88
C ARG A 33 -4.62 6.65 16.37
N ARG A 34 -4.51 7.80 15.69
CA ARG A 34 -4.32 7.88 14.25
C ARG A 34 -2.86 8.15 13.97
N ILE A 35 -2.29 7.36 13.07
CA ILE A 35 -0.87 7.40 12.76
C ILE A 35 -0.76 7.49 11.25
N SER A 36 0.11 8.40 10.79
CA SER A 36 0.42 8.58 9.39
C SER A 36 1.89 8.30 9.15
N PHE A 37 2.21 7.47 8.15
CA PHE A 37 3.58 7.18 7.79
C PHE A 37 3.70 6.96 6.27
N PRO A 38 4.88 7.27 5.69
CA PRO A 38 5.11 7.02 4.28
C PRO A 38 5.18 5.52 4.01
N ILE A 39 4.60 5.10 2.89
CA ILE A 39 4.69 3.74 2.36
C ILE A 39 5.08 3.77 0.89
N SER A 40 5.73 2.70 0.48
CA SER A 40 6.00 2.40 -0.93
C SER A 40 5.49 0.99 -1.21
N PHE A 41 4.83 0.84 -2.35
CA PHE A 41 4.27 -0.43 -2.76
C PHE A 41 4.34 -0.63 -4.26
N THR A 42 4.41 -1.89 -4.65
CA THR A 42 4.46 -2.33 -6.04
C THR A 42 3.23 -3.15 -6.35
N ILE A 43 2.59 -2.89 -7.48
CA ILE A 43 1.55 -3.74 -8.07
C ILE A 43 2.14 -4.35 -9.33
N GLU A 44 2.37 -5.66 -9.30
CA GLU A 44 2.85 -6.43 -10.43
C GLU A 44 1.70 -7.24 -11.05
N MET A 45 1.57 -7.20 -12.36
CA MET A 45 0.66 -8.06 -13.10
C MET A 45 1.41 -9.25 -13.68
N ASN A 46 1.03 -10.46 -13.29
CA ASN A 46 1.62 -11.67 -13.82
C ASN A 46 1.07 -12.02 -15.22
N PRO A 47 1.68 -12.98 -15.94
CA PRO A 47 1.24 -13.37 -17.29
C PRO A 47 -0.19 -13.92 -17.37
N PHE A 48 -0.76 -14.36 -16.25
CA PHE A 48 -2.15 -14.83 -16.15
C PHE A 48 -3.13 -13.71 -15.76
N GLY A 49 -2.68 -12.46 -15.74
CA GLY A 49 -3.50 -11.29 -15.38
C GLY A 49 -3.77 -11.15 -13.88
N LYS A 50 -3.17 -11.98 -13.01
CA LYS A 50 -3.29 -11.79 -11.56
C LYS A 50 -2.37 -10.68 -11.10
N LYS A 51 -2.90 -9.79 -10.27
CA LYS A 51 -2.15 -8.73 -9.61
C LYS A 51 -1.58 -9.23 -8.28
N THR A 52 -0.30 -9.01 -8.07
CA THR A 52 0.39 -9.19 -6.78
C THR A 52 0.73 -7.83 -6.22
N ILE A 53 0.59 -7.66 -4.91
CA ILE A 53 0.87 -6.40 -4.22
C ILE A 53 1.97 -6.65 -3.21
N ASP A 54 3.10 -5.96 -3.38
CA ASP A 54 4.24 -6.02 -2.49
C ASP A 54 4.41 -4.67 -1.77
N LEU A 55 4.53 -4.74 -0.45
CA LEU A 55 4.82 -3.58 0.40
C LEU A 55 6.30 -3.57 0.75
N ASP A 56 6.93 -2.42 0.55
CA ASP A 56 8.27 -2.18 1.05
C ASP A 56 8.31 -2.26 2.59
N PRO A 57 9.50 -2.45 3.19
CA PRO A 57 9.64 -2.42 4.64
C PRO A 57 9.02 -1.16 5.25
N LEU A 58 8.11 -1.35 6.21
CA LEU A 58 7.50 -0.25 6.91
C LEU A 58 8.57 0.46 7.78
N PRO A 59 8.44 1.78 8.02
CA PRO A 59 9.35 2.51 8.91
C PRO A 59 9.55 1.81 10.26
N ARG A 60 10.81 1.75 10.74
CA ARG A 60 11.18 1.08 12.00
C ARG A 60 10.50 1.69 13.24
N GLU A 61 10.10 2.95 13.16
CA GLU A 61 9.45 3.71 14.24
C GLU A 61 7.99 3.27 14.50
N ILE A 62 7.49 2.32 13.71
CA ILE A 62 6.16 1.75 13.89
C ILE A 62 6.26 0.68 15.00
N ASP A 63 5.97 1.11 16.24
CA ASP A 63 5.91 0.27 17.45
C ASP A 63 4.70 -0.71 17.47
N TYR A 64 4.39 -1.35 16.33
CA TYR A 64 3.17 -2.13 16.15
C TYR A 64 3.43 -3.50 15.49
N PRO A 65 2.55 -4.49 15.69
CA PRO A 65 2.62 -5.76 14.97
C PRO A 65 2.60 -5.54 13.45
N VAL A 66 3.76 -5.77 12.82
CA VAL A 66 3.99 -5.46 11.40
C VAL A 66 3.14 -6.34 10.48
N VAL A 67 2.94 -7.62 10.84
CA VAL A 67 2.23 -8.60 10.02
C VAL A 67 0.75 -8.23 9.77
N PRO A 68 -0.09 -7.99 10.81
CA PRO A 68 -1.48 -7.61 10.59
C PRO A 68 -1.62 -6.26 9.88
N LEU A 69 -0.71 -5.32 10.12
CA LEU A 69 -0.70 -4.02 9.44
C LEU A 69 -0.43 -4.18 7.94
N LYS A 70 0.60 -4.95 7.56
CA LYS A 70 0.90 -5.25 6.16
C LYS A 70 -0.27 -5.92 5.46
N LYS A 71 -0.91 -6.92 6.10
CA LYS A 71 -2.08 -7.60 5.53
C LYS A 71 -3.23 -6.62 5.26
N SER A 72 -3.58 -5.78 6.24
CA SER A 72 -4.65 -4.78 6.06
C SER A 72 -4.32 -3.74 4.99
N LEU A 73 -3.05 -3.33 4.84
CA LEU A 73 -2.61 -2.43 3.79
C LEU A 73 -2.74 -3.07 2.40
N VAL A 74 -2.29 -4.32 2.23
CA VAL A 74 -2.43 -5.06 0.97
C VAL A 74 -3.90 -5.21 0.57
N GLU A 75 -4.77 -5.59 1.50
CA GLU A 75 -6.21 -5.71 1.24
C GLU A 75 -6.83 -4.36 0.83
N PHE A 76 -6.42 -3.26 1.47
CA PHE A 76 -6.93 -1.92 1.15
C PHE A 76 -6.45 -1.44 -0.23
N ILE A 77 -5.16 -1.62 -0.54
CA ILE A 77 -4.58 -1.28 -1.85
C ILE A 77 -5.23 -2.12 -2.95
N GLY A 78 -5.48 -3.41 -2.70
CA GLY A 78 -6.17 -4.29 -3.64
C GLY A 78 -7.53 -3.75 -4.05
N LYS A 79 -8.34 -3.32 -3.06
CA LYS A 79 -9.65 -2.69 -3.32
C LYS A 79 -9.53 -1.42 -4.14
N LEU A 80 -8.57 -0.54 -3.84
CA LEU A 80 -8.35 0.69 -4.62
C LEU A 80 -7.94 0.39 -6.07
N SER A 81 -7.10 -0.62 -6.28
CA SER A 81 -6.67 -1.08 -7.61
C SER A 81 -7.82 -1.70 -8.41
N GLU A 82 -8.70 -2.45 -7.76
CA GLU A 82 -9.91 -3.01 -8.39
C GLU A 82 -10.92 -1.92 -8.77
N GLN A 83 -11.02 -0.87 -7.96
CA GLN A 83 -11.90 0.28 -8.19
C GLN A 83 -11.34 1.29 -9.20
N GLY A 84 -10.12 1.10 -9.72
CA GLY A 84 -9.47 2.06 -10.62
C GLY A 84 -9.18 3.42 -9.97
N SER A 85 -9.05 3.45 -8.63
CA SER A 85 -8.87 4.67 -7.84
C SER A 85 -7.39 5.05 -7.61
N LEU A 86 -6.46 4.26 -8.17
CA LEU A 86 -5.04 4.60 -8.19
C LEU A 86 -4.73 5.38 -9.48
N PRO A 87 -3.89 6.43 -9.40
CA PRO A 87 -3.47 7.20 -10.57
C PRO A 87 -2.58 6.41 -11.54
#